data_AF-A0A7J4GDI0-F1
#
_entry.id   AF-A0A7J4GDI0-F1
#
_cell.length_a   1.000
_cell.length_b   1.000
_cell.length_c   1.000
_cell.angle_alpha   90.00
_cell.angle_beta   90.00
_cell.angle_gamma   90.00
#
_symmetry.space_group_name_H-M   'P 1'
#
loop_
_entity.id
_entity.type
_entity.pdbx_description
1 polymer ?
#
loop_
_entity_poly.entity_id
_entity_poly.type
_entity_poly.pdbx_seq_one_letter_code
_entity_poly.pdbx_strand_id
1 'polypeptide(L)'
;MSVKYQQSTTTDMSDEFRCCGLTVPRLAIYGGGLLVLWGIGAYFGSGQASLTAMIPSFMGAPLLLLGILSERKPEHVHHFMHAAMFVALAMVAGGARVFSGMDEMSNLAISSHFALIIVGVCFMVAGIKSFRHARLARQEE
;
A
#
# COMPACT_ATOMS: atom_id res chain seq x y z
N MET A 1 26.01 36.15 28.92
CA MET A 1 24.90 35.31 29.41
C MET A 1 23.59 35.91 28.94
N SER A 2 22.97 35.27 27.95
CA SER A 2 21.52 35.20 27.67
C SER A 2 21.32 35.02 26.16
N VAL A 3 21.44 33.76 25.72
CA VAL A 3 21.05 33.36 24.37
C VAL A 3 19.52 33.24 24.39
N LYS A 4 18.84 34.22 23.77
CA LYS A 4 17.41 34.14 23.49
C LYS A 4 17.22 33.14 22.34
N TYR A 5 16.72 31.96 22.66
CA TYR A 5 16.23 30.98 21.69
C TYR A 5 14.92 31.52 21.09
N GLN A 6 15.05 32.33 20.05
CA GLN A 6 13.93 32.91 19.34
C GLN A 6 13.45 31.89 18.28
N GLN A 7 12.30 31.28 18.58
CA GLN A 7 11.33 30.68 17.64
C GLN A 7 11.87 29.78 16.52
N SER A 8 11.85 28.48 16.83
CA SER A 8 11.71 27.40 15.84
C SER A 8 10.31 27.46 15.20
N THR A 9 10.19 28.11 14.04
CA THR A 9 9.03 28.01 13.14
C THR A 9 9.44 27.54 11.75
N THR A 10 10.32 26.56 11.72
CA THR A 10 10.39 25.57 10.64
C THR A 10 10.21 24.24 11.35
N THR A 11 8.95 23.81 11.49
CA THR A 11 8.66 22.39 11.67
C THR A 11 9.40 21.67 10.57
N ASP A 12 10.47 21.04 10.97
CA ASP A 12 11.21 20.12 10.15
C ASP A 12 10.25 18.99 9.74
N MET A 13 9.70 19.12 8.55
CA MET A 13 8.90 18.09 7.89
C MET A 13 9.82 16.99 7.29
N SER A 14 11.08 16.87 7.74
CA SER A 14 12.08 15.97 7.15
C SER A 14 12.31 14.63 7.88
N ASP A 15 11.74 14.45 9.09
CA ASP A 15 11.82 13.16 9.82
C ASP A 15 10.62 12.22 9.57
N GLU A 16 9.71 12.57 8.67
CA GLU A 16 8.65 11.63 8.27
C GLU A 16 9.21 10.65 7.23
N PHE A 17 9.04 9.34 7.48
CA PHE A 17 9.63 8.33 6.62
C PHE A 17 8.96 8.29 5.24
N ARG A 18 9.72 8.67 4.21
CA ARG A 18 9.24 8.75 2.83
C ARG A 18 9.86 7.66 1.98
N CYS A 19 9.10 6.61 1.70
CA CYS A 19 9.50 5.65 0.68
C CYS A 19 9.20 6.28 -0.69
N CYS A 20 10.24 6.55 -1.48
CA CYS A 20 10.12 7.17 -2.80
C CYS A 20 9.50 8.60 -2.79
N GLY A 21 9.71 9.38 -1.72
CA GLY A 21 9.14 10.72 -1.58
C GLY A 21 7.67 10.74 -1.11
N LEU A 22 7.08 9.57 -0.89
CA LEU A 22 5.71 9.37 -0.41
C LEU A 22 5.70 8.76 0.99
N THR A 23 4.80 9.25 1.85
CA THR A 23 4.51 8.64 3.15
C THR A 23 3.85 7.27 2.96
N VAL A 24 4.04 6.33 3.88
CA VAL A 24 3.44 4.97 3.80
C VAL A 24 1.90 4.99 3.61
N PRO A 25 1.12 5.85 4.29
CA PRO A 25 -0.32 5.95 4.08
C PRO A 25 -0.69 6.35 2.64
N ARG A 26 -0.04 7.38 2.09
CA ARG A 26 -0.21 7.77 0.68
C ARG A 26 0.13 6.65 -0.28
N LEU A 27 1.16 5.86 0.00
CA LEU A 27 1.48 4.70 -0.83
C LEU A 27 0.35 3.66 -0.81
N ALA A 28 -0.30 3.43 0.33
CA ALA A 28 -1.49 2.58 0.43
C ALA A 28 -2.66 3.13 -0.38
N ILE A 29 -2.89 4.46 -0.30
CA ILE A 29 -3.96 5.14 -1.05
C ILE A 29 -3.71 5.02 -2.56
N TYR A 30 -2.52 5.37 -3.03
CA TYR A 30 -2.19 5.31 -4.46
C TYR A 30 -2.16 3.86 -4.97
N GLY A 31 -1.56 2.93 -4.22
CA GLY A 31 -1.52 1.52 -4.58
C GLY A 31 -2.91 0.87 -4.62
N GLY A 32 -3.72 1.10 -3.59
CA GLY A 32 -5.10 0.63 -3.53
C GLY A 32 -5.98 1.26 -4.60
N GLY A 33 -5.83 2.55 -4.86
CA GLY A 33 -6.55 3.27 -5.92
C GLY A 33 -6.20 2.75 -7.30
N LEU A 34 -4.91 2.53 -7.57
CA LEU A 34 -4.44 1.95 -8.83
C LEU A 34 -5.05 0.56 -9.06
N LEU A 35 -5.10 -0.29 -8.03
CA LEU A 35 -5.70 -1.62 -8.10
C LEU A 35 -7.21 -1.60 -8.33
N VAL A 36 -7.92 -0.67 -7.69
CA VAL A 36 -9.37 -0.47 -7.91
C VAL A 36 -9.62 -0.06 -9.37
N LEU A 37 -8.89 0.95 -9.86
CA LEU A 37 -8.99 1.39 -11.25
C LEU A 37 -8.63 0.27 -12.24
N TRP A 38 -7.58 -0.50 -11.93
CA TRP A 38 -7.17 -1.64 -12.73
C TRP A 38 -8.25 -2.71 -12.82
N GLY A 39 -8.84 -3.11 -11.68
CA GLY A 39 -9.89 -4.12 -11.64
C GLY A 39 -11.15 -3.70 -12.40
N ILE A 40 -11.54 -2.42 -12.29
CA ILE A 40 -12.65 -1.84 -13.07
C ILE A 40 -12.33 -1.89 -14.56
N GLY A 41 -11.14 -1.42 -14.97
CA GLY A 41 -10.71 -1.43 -16.37
C GLY A 41 -10.64 -2.85 -16.97
N ALA A 42 -10.11 -3.80 -16.20
CA ALA A 42 -10.04 -5.20 -16.61
C ALA A 42 -11.44 -5.83 -16.76
N TYR A 43 -12.39 -5.48 -15.89
CA TYR A 43 -13.77 -5.94 -15.99
C TYR A 43 -14.45 -5.45 -17.29
N PHE A 44 -14.36 -4.15 -17.60
CA PHE A 44 -14.92 -3.60 -18.84
C PHE A 44 -14.20 -4.13 -20.08
N GLY A 45 -12.87 -4.25 -20.05
CA GLY A 45 -12.08 -4.81 -21.15
C GLY A 45 -12.36 -6.29 -21.43
N SER A 46 -12.85 -7.04 -20.43
CA SER A 46 -13.29 -8.43 -20.60
C SER A 46 -14.70 -8.59 -21.18
N GLY A 47 -15.39 -7.49 -21.50
CA GLY A 47 -16.80 -7.53 -21.87
C GLY A 47 -17.71 -8.01 -20.73
N GLN A 48 -17.35 -7.67 -19.48
CA GLN A 48 -18.07 -8.09 -18.26
C GLN A 48 -18.09 -9.61 -17.99
N ALA A 49 -17.30 -10.40 -18.73
CA ALA A 49 -17.31 -11.86 -18.63
C ALA A 49 -16.48 -12.40 -17.45
N SER A 50 -15.49 -11.65 -16.95
CA SER A 50 -14.52 -12.17 -16.00
C SER A 50 -14.67 -11.54 -14.60
N LEU A 51 -15.48 -12.15 -13.75
CA LEU A 51 -15.61 -11.80 -12.32
C LEU A 51 -14.26 -11.82 -11.58
N THR A 52 -13.34 -12.69 -12.00
CA THR A 52 -11.96 -12.78 -11.48
C THR A 52 -11.11 -11.55 -11.76
N ALA A 53 -11.45 -10.73 -12.76
CA ALA A 53 -10.76 -9.46 -13.03
C ALA A 53 -11.04 -8.39 -11.97
N MET A 54 -12.07 -8.57 -11.13
CA MET A 54 -12.38 -7.65 -10.02
C MET A 54 -11.61 -7.95 -8.73
N ILE A 55 -10.89 -9.08 -8.63
CA ILE A 55 -10.10 -9.43 -7.43
C ILE A 55 -9.12 -8.30 -7.03
N PRO A 56 -8.39 -7.65 -7.96
CA PRO A 56 -7.57 -6.48 -7.68
C PRO A 56 -8.35 -5.36 -6.98
N SER A 57 -9.56 -5.06 -7.44
CA SER A 57 -10.39 -4.02 -6.83
C SER A 57 -10.90 -4.42 -5.46
N PHE A 58 -11.25 -5.70 -5.26
CA PHE A 58 -11.73 -6.20 -3.98
C PHE A 58 -10.66 -6.15 -2.90
N MET A 59 -9.41 -6.43 -3.25
CA MET A 59 -8.28 -6.32 -2.31
C MET A 59 -7.70 -4.90 -2.22
N GLY A 60 -7.78 -4.12 -3.30
CA GLY A 60 -7.33 -2.73 -3.34
C GLY A 60 -8.23 -1.79 -2.53
N ALA A 61 -9.53 -2.07 -2.46
CA ALA A 61 -10.48 -1.28 -1.67
C ALA A 61 -10.16 -1.22 -0.16
N PRO A 62 -9.96 -2.34 0.57
CA PRO A 62 -9.57 -2.29 1.98
C PRO A 62 -8.19 -1.65 2.18
N LEU A 63 -7.24 -1.86 1.25
CA LEU A 63 -5.93 -1.19 1.29
C LEU A 63 -6.07 0.34 1.19
N LEU A 64 -6.89 0.81 0.23
CA LEU A 64 -7.20 2.23 0.05
C LEU A 64 -7.93 2.81 1.26
N LEU A 65 -8.92 2.10 1.79
CA LEU A 65 -9.68 2.54 2.96
C LEU A 65 -8.80 2.68 4.20
N LEU A 66 -7.93 1.70 4.46
CA LEU A 66 -6.96 1.74 5.55
C LEU A 66 -5.96 2.89 5.37
N GLY A 67 -5.53 3.16 4.13
CA GLY A 67 -4.69 4.31 3.79
C GLY A 67 -5.35 5.64 4.14
N ILE A 68 -6.60 5.86 3.70
CA ILE A 68 -7.37 7.08 4.00
C ILE A 68 -7.63 7.22 5.50
N LEU A 69 -8.00 6.12 6.16
CA LEU A 69 -8.30 6.13 7.59
C LEU A 69 -7.05 6.47 8.41
N SER A 70 -5.89 5.99 7.97
CA SER A 70 -4.61 6.33 8.56
C SER A 70 -4.23 7.81 8.40
N GLU A 71 -4.60 8.48 7.30
CA GLU A 71 -4.39 9.93 7.18
C GLU A 71 -5.34 10.71 8.08
N ARG A 72 -6.59 10.24 8.25
CA ARG A 72 -7.59 10.92 9.09
C ARG A 72 -7.37 10.73 10.59
N LYS A 73 -6.72 9.64 11.00
CA LYS A 73 -6.49 9.28 12.41
C LYS A 73 -5.00 9.02 12.67
N PRO A 74 -4.16 10.08 12.73
CA PRO A 74 -2.72 9.94 12.92
C PRO A 74 -2.36 9.27 14.26
N GLU A 75 -3.21 9.40 15.29
CA GLU A 75 -3.03 8.78 16.61
C GLU A 75 -2.98 7.24 16.57
N HIS A 76 -3.54 6.61 15.54
CA HIS A 76 -3.55 5.16 15.38
C HIS A 76 -2.94 4.69 14.05
N VAL A 77 -2.14 5.53 13.40
CA VAL A 77 -1.47 5.25 12.11
C VAL A 77 -0.78 3.89 12.10
N HIS A 78 -0.08 3.53 13.17
CA HIS A 78 0.65 2.27 13.26
C HIS A 78 -0.25 1.03 13.20
N HIS A 79 -1.46 1.08 13.76
CA HIS A 79 -2.40 -0.04 13.74
C HIS A 79 -3.01 -0.22 12.34
N PHE A 80 -3.41 0.89 11.71
CA PHE A 80 -3.92 0.86 10.34
C PHE A 80 -2.87 0.41 9.33
N MET A 81 -1.61 0.84 9.51
CA MET A 81 -0.51 0.42 8.64
C MET A 81 -0.11 -1.04 8.85
N HIS A 82 -0.17 -1.59 10.06
CA HIS A 82 -0.01 -3.03 10.27
C HIS A 82 -1.16 -3.81 9.62
N ALA A 83 -2.40 -3.37 9.78
CA ALA A 83 -3.55 -3.99 9.11
C ALA A 83 -3.38 -3.96 7.58
N ALA A 84 -2.93 -2.83 7.03
CA ALA A 84 -2.65 -2.68 5.60
C ALA A 84 -1.53 -3.63 5.14
N MET A 85 -0.54 -3.91 5.99
CA MET A 85 0.50 -4.91 5.72
C MET A 85 -0.06 -6.32 5.60
N PHE A 86 -1.01 -6.70 6.48
CA PHE A 86 -1.69 -7.99 6.38
C PHE A 86 -2.52 -8.09 5.10
N VAL A 87 -3.18 -7.00 4.70
CA VAL A 87 -3.91 -6.94 3.42
C VAL A 87 -2.95 -7.12 2.24
N ALA A 88 -1.80 -6.43 2.24
CA ALA A 88 -0.79 -6.59 1.20
C ALA A 88 -0.20 -8.01 1.16
N LEU A 89 0.01 -8.65 2.31
CA LEU A 89 0.42 -10.05 2.38
C LEU A 89 -0.65 -10.97 1.77
N ALA A 90 -1.92 -10.75 2.11
CA ALA A 90 -3.04 -11.48 1.52
C ALA A 90 -3.17 -11.25 0.01
N MET A 91 -2.84 -10.05 -0.49
CA MET A 91 -2.78 -9.76 -1.93
C MET A 91 -1.69 -10.55 -2.64
N VAL A 92 -0.49 -10.63 -2.06
CA VAL A 92 0.61 -11.43 -2.63
C VAL A 92 0.28 -12.91 -2.59
N ALA A 93 -0.26 -13.43 -1.48
CA ALA A 93 -0.69 -14.82 -1.36
C ALA A 93 -1.83 -15.16 -2.33
N GLY A 94 -2.83 -14.28 -2.43
CA GLY A 94 -3.94 -14.41 -3.38
C GLY A 94 -3.51 -14.29 -4.83
N GLY A 95 -2.51 -13.46 -5.11
CA GLY A 95 -1.89 -13.35 -6.43
C GLY A 95 -1.06 -14.59 -6.80
N ALA A 96 -0.34 -15.17 -5.83
CA ALA A 96 0.53 -16.34 -6.04
C ALA A 96 -0.21 -17.58 -6.55
N ARG A 97 -1.53 -17.66 -6.37
CA ARG A 97 -2.35 -18.73 -6.97
C ARG A 97 -2.27 -18.78 -8.50
N VAL A 98 -1.81 -17.70 -9.14
CA VAL A 98 -1.51 -17.69 -10.58
C VAL A 98 -0.51 -18.78 -10.94
N PHE A 99 0.52 -19.02 -10.11
CA PHE A 99 1.54 -20.04 -10.37
C PHE A 99 1.01 -21.47 -10.34
N SER A 100 -0.11 -21.72 -9.65
CA SER A 100 -0.72 -23.05 -9.55
C SER A 100 -1.92 -23.26 -10.48
N GLY A 101 -2.44 -22.19 -11.10
CA GLY A 101 -3.68 -22.20 -11.87
C GLY A 101 -3.60 -21.51 -13.23
N MET A 102 -2.38 -21.30 -13.74
CA MET A 102 -2.12 -20.57 -14.99
C MET A 102 -2.80 -21.19 -16.21
N ASP A 103 -2.86 -22.52 -16.30
CA ASP A 103 -3.40 -23.23 -17.47
C ASP A 103 -4.92 -23.09 -17.65
N GLU A 104 -5.63 -22.83 -16.55
CA GLU A 104 -7.11 -22.69 -16.53
C GLU A 104 -7.56 -21.21 -16.53
N MET A 105 -6.62 -20.27 -16.45
CA MET A 105 -6.92 -18.84 -16.28
C MET A 105 -6.84 -18.06 -17.60
N SER A 106 -7.78 -17.15 -17.80
CA SER A 106 -7.72 -16.21 -18.92
C SER A 106 -6.52 -15.26 -18.80
N ASN A 107 -6.02 -14.75 -19.93
CA ASN A 107 -4.93 -13.77 -19.97
C ASN A 107 -5.21 -12.53 -19.09
N LEU A 108 -6.46 -12.08 -19.00
CA LEU A 108 -6.88 -10.98 -18.13
C LEU A 108 -6.82 -11.35 -16.64
N ALA A 109 -7.22 -12.57 -16.30
CA ALA A 109 -7.11 -13.07 -14.94
C ALA A 109 -5.63 -13.15 -14.54
N ILE A 110 -4.77 -13.71 -15.39
CA ILE A 110 -3.32 -13.76 -15.17
C ILE A 110 -2.76 -12.35 -14.92
N SER A 111 -3.06 -11.40 -15.81
CA SER A 111 -2.63 -9.99 -15.67
C SER A 111 -3.09 -9.35 -14.35
N SER A 112 -4.32 -9.62 -13.93
CA SER A 112 -4.88 -9.12 -12.66
C SER A 112 -4.14 -9.67 -11.44
N HIS A 113 -3.68 -10.92 -11.48
CA HIS A 113 -2.92 -11.52 -10.38
C HIS A 113 -1.49 -10.96 -10.33
N PHE A 114 -0.87 -10.72 -11.48
CA PHE A 114 0.42 -10.02 -11.52
C PHE A 114 0.31 -8.60 -10.95
N ALA A 115 -0.74 -7.84 -11.28
CA ALA A 115 -0.96 -6.52 -10.70
C ALA A 115 -1.08 -6.57 -9.16
N LEU A 116 -1.80 -7.56 -8.62
CA LEU A 116 -1.90 -7.80 -7.17
C LEU A 116 -0.54 -8.09 -6.53
N ILE A 117 0.26 -8.97 -7.13
CA ILE A 117 1.60 -9.32 -6.64
C ILE A 117 2.50 -8.09 -6.66
N ILE A 118 2.57 -7.38 -7.79
CA ILE A 118 3.47 -6.24 -7.96
C ILE A 118 3.14 -5.16 -6.94
N VAL A 119 1.87 -4.74 -6.84
CA VAL A 119 1.47 -3.68 -5.91
C VAL A 119 1.63 -4.15 -4.45
N GLY A 120 1.27 -5.39 -4.15
CA GLY A 120 1.43 -5.97 -2.81
C GLY A 120 2.89 -6.03 -2.36
N VAL A 121 3.80 -6.51 -3.22
CA VAL A 121 5.25 -6.58 -2.94
C VAL A 121 5.84 -5.18 -2.81
N CYS A 122 5.51 -4.25 -3.71
CA CYS A 122 5.98 -2.86 -3.62
C CYS A 122 5.56 -2.22 -2.28
N PHE A 123 4.30 -2.42 -1.88
CA PHE A 123 3.81 -1.91 -0.61
C PHE A 123 4.50 -2.56 0.60
N MET A 124 4.67 -3.89 0.59
CA MET A 124 5.39 -4.61 1.64
C MET A 124 6.82 -4.10 1.81
N VAL A 125 7.57 -3.95 0.71
CA VAL A 125 8.95 -3.44 0.75
C VAL A 125 8.99 -2.03 1.35
N ALA A 126 8.07 -1.16 0.95
CA ALA A 126 7.99 0.19 1.49
C ALA A 126 7.68 0.20 2.99
N GLY A 127 6.73 -0.63 3.42
CA GLY A 127 6.37 -0.71 4.83
C GLY A 127 7.47 -1.35 5.70
N ILE A 128 8.18 -2.37 5.21
CA ILE A 128 9.35 -2.94 5.90
C ILE A 128 10.44 -1.88 6.07
N LYS A 129 10.72 -1.07 5.03
CA LYS A 129 11.66 0.05 5.13
C LYS A 129 11.21 1.05 6.21
N SER A 130 9.91 1.35 6.27
CA SER A 130 9.34 2.22 7.30
C SER A 130 9.54 1.71 8.71
N PHE A 131 9.33 0.41 8.96
CA PHE A 131 9.59 -0.19 10.26
C PHE A 131 11.08 -0.14 10.62
N ARG A 132 11.96 -0.37 9.65
CA ARG A 132 13.40 -0.34 9.87
C ARG A 132 13.87 1.04 10.33
N HIS A 133 13.38 2.11 9.73
CA HIS A 133 13.75 3.45 10.15
C HIS A 133 13.18 3.84 11.51
N ALA A 134 11.91 3.52 11.78
CA ALA A 134 11.34 3.72 13.10
C ALA A 134 12.13 3.00 14.20
N ARG A 135 12.78 1.85 13.87
CA ARG A 135 13.68 1.15 14.78
C ARG A 135 15.03 1.87 14.95
N LEU A 136 15.61 2.38 13.87
CA LEU A 136 16.91 3.08 13.90
C LEU A 136 16.82 4.39 14.68
N ALA A 137 15.75 5.18 14.49
CA ALA A 137 15.53 6.43 15.23
C ALA A 137 15.51 6.24 16.76
N ARG A 138 14.97 5.10 17.24
CA ARG A 138 14.97 4.75 18.67
C ARG A 138 16.34 4.35 19.24
N GLN A 139 17.36 4.16 18.41
CA GLN A 139 18.71 3.81 18.85
C GLN A 139 19.62 5.03 18.94
N GLU A 140 19.20 6.15 18.35
CA GLU A 140 19.92 7.43 18.34
C GLU A 140 19.49 8.34 19.50
N GLU A 141 18.39 7.99 20.20
CA GLU A 141 17.96 8.54 21.50
C GLU A 141 18.59 7.78 22.67
#